data_AF-A0A1F3SZX1-F1
#
_entry.id   AF-A0A1F3SZX1-F1
#
_cell.length_a   1.000
_cell.length_b   1.000
_cell.length_c   1.000
_cell.angle_alpha   90.00
_cell.angle_beta   90.00
_cell.angle_gamma   90.00
#
_symmetry.space_group_name_H-M   'P 1'
#
loop_
_entity.id
_entity.type
_entity.pdbx_description
1 polymer ?
#
loop_
_entity_poly.entity_id
_entity_poly.type
_entity_poly.pdbx_seq_one_letter_code
_entity_poly.pdbx_strand_id
1 'polypeptide(L)'
;MRDILKSSRMHPRIVLARPGETFVGTSELILAITKLLGGLALFIFSMTLMSREIQQAAEQKLRGLLYRLTTNRASGAVAGTTAGFLIHSGATMLMLVSFINAGLMTFPQSISVMIGANLGTTFAMQVVSLHIERYSYLFIFFGLAAHLALKRPSFKHIGMFIFGFGVLFLGMGAMSEAVGPLKNSGYFEFLAQKADGATVLGMLTGVLISTLFTTAIQSSGGTIGILFALSSANVFTSFDHVFPLILGAHIGTCSTALLGSFGTQINARRAAIAHLSFNVIGMILALLMYRFYAQVIPAISTDLPRQIANTHTLVQFVNGLIFIALGPQFAKFIVWISPSKLKERENSYLEDRLLDTPEKAIMASLMELKRMSSIAREMFQMAMRGFLDVDQKKFQYVSKSEEALDALKDAIGAYLLTIAERDLSRRQSIIIQYLLTATSDLERIGDHVESMSEITREKVQRKVWFEEHEMQDLIELYKKTDAILALIVRSFEPSFYDSPSQLAARILEMRAEYVSMSQKIKEKQCNMILEKKENALNGIFYHRLVVCFDKLVKHSKTIALVEKEPFFFLKKHKLEKKTERIATSGSQNQPIAYDSKIFEE
;
A
#
# COMPACT_ATOMS: atom_id res chain seq x y z
N MET A 1 -42.95 35.99 -36.49
CA MET A 1 -41.63 35.97 -35.80
C MET A 1 -41.41 37.17 -34.86
N ARG A 2 -42.49 37.75 -34.29
CA ARG A 2 -42.44 38.68 -33.13
C ARG A 2 -43.27 38.20 -31.92
N ASP A 3 -44.00 37.09 -32.03
CA ASP A 3 -44.91 36.60 -30.98
C ASP A 3 -44.40 35.40 -30.18
N ILE A 4 -43.11 35.04 -30.30
CA ILE A 4 -42.51 33.92 -29.52
C ILE A 4 -41.65 34.43 -28.34
N LEU A 5 -41.47 35.75 -28.18
CA LEU A 5 -40.61 36.33 -27.14
C LEU A 5 -41.37 37.02 -25.99
N LYS A 6 -42.60 36.61 -25.68
CA LYS A 6 -43.40 37.19 -24.56
C LYS A 6 -43.93 36.22 -23.50
N SER A 7 -43.53 34.95 -23.49
CA SER A 7 -43.99 34.00 -22.45
C SER A 7 -42.92 33.53 -21.43
N SER A 8 -41.79 34.25 -21.30
CA SER A 8 -40.77 33.95 -20.29
C SER A 8 -41.03 34.64 -18.93
N ARG A 9 -42.18 34.38 -18.32
CA ARG A 9 -42.39 34.52 -16.87
C ARG A 9 -43.32 33.42 -16.35
N MET A 10 -42.87 32.17 -16.46
CA MET A 10 -43.39 31.12 -15.59
C MET A 10 -42.70 31.24 -14.24
N HIS A 11 -43.41 31.87 -13.29
CA HIS A 11 -43.18 31.64 -11.88
C HIS A 11 -43.17 30.11 -11.62
N PRO A 12 -42.24 29.58 -10.81
CA PRO A 12 -42.37 28.21 -10.36
C PRO A 12 -43.67 28.11 -9.57
N ARG A 13 -44.62 27.31 -10.07
CA ARG A 13 -45.79 26.92 -9.30
C ARG A 13 -45.29 26.21 -8.05
N ILE A 14 -45.38 26.93 -6.94
CA ILE A 14 -45.26 26.43 -5.58
C ILE A 14 -46.25 25.27 -5.48
N VAL A 15 -45.72 24.05 -5.44
CA VAL A 15 -46.46 22.88 -5.00
C VAL A 15 -46.74 23.12 -3.52
N LEU A 16 -48.01 23.36 -3.19
CA LEU A 16 -48.46 23.60 -1.82
C LEU A 16 -48.10 22.39 -0.95
N ALA A 17 -47.24 22.63 0.02
CA ALA A 17 -46.72 21.66 0.97
C ALA A 17 -47.83 21.06 1.85
N ARG A 18 -47.64 19.80 2.26
CA ARG A 18 -48.36 19.24 3.41
C ARG A 18 -47.86 19.92 4.69
N PRO A 19 -48.69 20.10 5.73
CA PRO A 19 -48.25 20.73 6.97
C PRO A 19 -47.18 19.86 7.65
N GLY A 20 -45.96 20.37 7.79
CA GLY A 20 -44.85 19.70 8.50
C GLY A 20 -43.50 19.63 7.76
N GLU A 21 -43.47 19.92 6.45
CA GLU A 21 -42.21 19.88 5.68
C GLU A 21 -41.45 21.22 5.81
N THR A 22 -40.41 21.26 6.64
CA THR A 22 -39.42 22.34 6.63
C THR A 22 -38.54 22.19 5.38
N PHE A 23 -38.72 23.09 4.40
CA PHE A 23 -37.82 23.18 3.26
C PHE A 23 -36.43 23.63 3.73
N VAL A 24 -35.45 22.73 3.66
CA VAL A 24 -34.04 23.10 3.84
C VAL A 24 -33.66 24.03 2.69
N GLY A 25 -33.20 25.25 3.01
CA GLY A 25 -32.78 26.20 1.97
C GLY A 25 -31.65 25.62 1.11
N THR A 26 -31.56 25.98 -0.16
CA THR A 26 -30.46 25.51 -1.04
C THR A 26 -29.08 25.82 -0.45
N SER A 27 -28.93 26.94 0.25
CA SER A 27 -27.72 27.31 1.01
C SER A 27 -27.44 26.38 2.20
N GLU A 28 -28.47 26.00 2.96
CA GLU A 28 -28.34 25.08 4.10
C GLU A 28 -27.99 23.66 3.64
N LEU A 29 -28.58 23.21 2.53
CA LEU A 29 -28.25 21.93 1.92
C LEU A 29 -26.80 21.90 1.42
N ILE A 30 -26.35 22.97 0.75
CA ILE A 30 -24.95 23.10 0.31
C ILE A 30 -24.00 23.07 1.52
N LEU A 31 -24.34 23.79 2.60
CA LEU A 31 -23.56 23.81 3.82
C LEU A 31 -23.51 22.43 4.49
N ALA A 32 -24.63 21.72 4.57
CA ALA A 32 -24.71 20.38 5.13
C ALA A 32 -23.86 19.38 4.33
N ILE A 33 -23.96 19.39 2.99
CA ILE A 33 -23.14 18.53 2.13
C ILE A 33 -21.65 18.86 2.29
N THR A 34 -21.30 20.14 2.29
CA THR A 34 -19.89 20.57 2.43
C THR A 34 -19.33 20.18 3.79
N LYS A 35 -20.10 20.35 4.86
CA LYS A 35 -19.69 19.99 6.23
C LYS A 35 -19.59 18.47 6.39
N LEU A 36 -20.49 17.70 5.78
CA LEU A 36 -20.43 16.24 5.73
C LEU A 36 -19.16 15.76 4.99
N LEU A 37 -18.89 16.30 3.81
CA LEU A 37 -17.69 15.95 3.02
C LEU A 37 -16.40 16.39 3.72
N GLY A 38 -16.39 17.58 4.34
CA GLY A 38 -15.26 18.07 5.12
C GLY A 38 -15.00 17.22 6.37
N GLY A 39 -16.05 16.86 7.11
CA GLY A 39 -15.96 15.95 8.26
C GLY A 39 -15.46 14.55 7.86
N LEU A 40 -15.96 14.03 6.73
CA LEU A 40 -15.48 12.77 6.15
C LEU A 40 -13.99 12.85 5.75
N ALA A 41 -13.58 13.96 5.11
CA ALA A 41 -12.18 14.17 4.72
C ALA A 41 -11.27 14.22 5.95
N LEU A 42 -11.66 14.94 7.01
CA LEU A 42 -10.94 14.95 8.29
C LEU A 42 -10.87 13.55 8.91
N PHE A 43 -11.96 12.79 8.86
CA PHE A 43 -12.01 11.43 9.39
C PHE A 43 -11.04 10.49 8.65
N ILE A 44 -11.10 10.45 7.31
CA ILE A 44 -10.23 9.60 6.48
C ILE A 44 -8.77 10.04 6.59
N PHE A 45 -8.50 11.35 6.57
CA PHE A 45 -7.17 11.90 6.75
C PHE A 45 -6.58 11.47 8.09
N SER A 46 -7.37 11.59 9.16
CA SER A 46 -6.94 11.22 10.51
C SER A 46 -6.66 9.73 10.64
N MET A 47 -7.50 8.88 10.07
CA MET A 47 -7.26 7.43 10.01
C MET A 47 -5.97 7.08 9.27
N THR A 48 -5.70 7.77 8.15
CA THR A 48 -4.47 7.58 7.36
C THR A 48 -3.24 8.08 8.12
N LEU A 49 -3.35 9.23 8.77
CA LEU A 49 -2.30 9.80 9.63
C LEU A 49 -1.99 8.85 10.78
N MET A 50 -3.00 8.41 11.53
CA MET A 50 -2.85 7.45 12.63
C MET A 50 -2.13 6.18 12.17
N SER A 51 -2.53 5.65 11.01
CA SER A 51 -1.92 4.45 10.43
C SER A 51 -0.44 4.65 10.13
N ARG A 52 -0.10 5.74 9.45
CA ARG A 52 1.27 6.11 9.13
C ARG A 52 2.11 6.32 10.39
N GLU A 53 1.58 7.04 11.37
CA GLU A 53 2.35 7.37 12.58
C GLU A 53 2.57 6.15 13.48
N ILE A 54 1.62 5.22 13.61
CA ILE A 54 1.92 3.96 14.29
C ILE A 54 2.95 3.15 13.50
N GLN A 55 2.84 3.10 12.16
CA GLN A 55 3.82 2.40 11.33
C GLN A 55 5.24 3.00 11.48
N GLN A 56 5.35 4.32 11.56
CA GLN A 56 6.63 5.01 11.79
C GLN A 56 7.13 4.83 13.24
N ALA A 57 6.24 4.85 14.24
CA ALA A 57 6.58 4.51 15.62
C ALA A 57 7.08 3.06 15.76
N ALA A 58 6.56 2.15 14.93
CA ALA A 58 6.96 0.75 14.86
C ALA A 58 8.22 0.49 14.01
N GLU A 59 8.83 1.54 13.44
CA GLU A 59 10.12 1.57 12.72
C GLU A 59 10.34 0.38 11.76
N GLN A 60 9.71 0.41 10.57
CA GLN A 60 9.80 -0.58 9.46
C GLN A 60 9.53 -2.08 9.79
N LYS A 61 9.30 -2.44 11.06
CA LYS A 61 9.13 -3.84 11.51
C LYS A 61 7.90 -4.53 10.94
N LEU A 62 6.86 -3.80 10.53
CA LEU A 62 5.59 -4.40 10.12
C LEU A 62 5.68 -5.17 8.80
N ARG A 63 6.45 -4.68 7.82
CA ARG A 63 6.71 -5.42 6.57
C ARG A 63 7.54 -6.67 6.84
N GLY A 64 8.60 -6.54 7.65
CA GLY A 64 9.40 -7.67 8.12
C GLY A 64 8.62 -8.68 8.97
N LEU A 65 7.63 -8.24 9.75
CA LEU A 65 6.74 -9.08 10.55
C LEU A 65 5.82 -9.92 9.65
N LEU A 66 5.24 -9.30 8.63
CA LEU A 66 4.39 -10.01 7.65
C LEU A 66 5.21 -11.01 6.84
N TYR A 67 6.48 -10.71 6.57
CA TYR A 67 7.39 -11.67 5.95
C TYR A 67 7.71 -12.84 6.91
N ARG A 68 8.12 -12.56 8.16
CA ARG A 68 8.58 -13.59 9.12
C ARG A 68 7.46 -14.44 9.75
N LEU A 69 6.27 -13.89 9.98
CA LEU A 69 5.19 -14.56 10.71
C LEU A 69 4.18 -15.31 9.82
N THR A 70 4.44 -15.49 8.53
CA THR A 70 3.48 -16.14 7.61
C THR A 70 3.80 -17.61 7.32
N THR A 71 4.55 -18.25 8.22
CA THR A 71 4.94 -19.66 8.13
C THR A 71 3.77 -20.62 8.38
N ASN A 72 2.76 -20.24 9.17
CA ASN A 72 1.54 -21.02 9.37
C ASN A 72 0.27 -20.15 9.39
N ARG A 73 -0.92 -20.78 9.39
CA ARG A 73 -2.21 -20.08 9.26
C ARG A 73 -2.53 -19.18 10.44
N ALA A 74 -2.25 -19.64 11.66
CA ALA A 74 -2.55 -18.88 12.87
C ALA A 74 -1.63 -17.66 12.98
N SER A 75 -0.33 -17.85 12.75
CA SER A 75 0.65 -16.76 12.76
C SER A 75 0.36 -15.75 11.65
N GLY A 76 -0.04 -16.23 10.46
CA GLY A 76 -0.51 -15.37 9.36
C GLY A 76 -1.74 -14.54 9.74
N ALA A 77 -2.74 -15.14 10.39
CA ALA A 77 -3.91 -14.42 10.86
C ALA A 77 -3.56 -13.35 11.91
N VAL A 78 -2.68 -13.65 12.87
CA VAL A 78 -2.22 -12.67 13.88
C VAL A 78 -1.46 -11.51 13.23
N ALA A 79 -0.55 -11.82 12.30
CA ALA A 79 0.19 -10.80 11.55
C ALA A 79 -0.77 -9.91 10.72
N GLY A 80 -1.76 -10.54 10.09
CA GLY A 80 -2.84 -9.85 9.42
C GLY A 80 -3.65 -8.94 10.34
N THR A 81 -4.07 -9.43 11.51
CA THR A 81 -4.83 -8.64 12.50
C THR A 81 -4.04 -7.42 12.95
N THR A 82 -2.73 -7.58 13.16
CA THR A 82 -1.85 -6.45 13.47
C THR A 82 -1.82 -5.46 12.31
N ALA A 83 -1.60 -5.92 11.07
CA ALA A 83 -1.59 -5.06 9.90
C ALA A 83 -2.94 -4.36 9.66
N GLY A 84 -4.06 -5.06 9.79
CA GLY A 84 -5.39 -4.50 9.64
C GLY A 84 -5.78 -3.48 10.69
N PHE A 85 -5.32 -3.66 11.94
CA PHE A 85 -5.52 -2.67 12.99
C PHE A 85 -4.71 -1.39 12.71
N LEU A 86 -3.48 -1.55 12.21
CA LEU A 86 -2.54 -0.44 12.03
C LEU A 86 -2.64 0.27 10.67
N ILE A 87 -3.00 -0.44 9.60
CA ILE A 87 -2.99 0.07 8.21
C ILE A 87 -4.41 0.08 7.61
N HIS A 88 -5.31 -0.77 8.13
CA HIS A 88 -6.61 -1.14 7.55
C HIS A 88 -6.55 -2.18 6.43
N SER A 89 -7.67 -2.87 6.22
CA SER A 89 -7.77 -4.02 5.31
C SER A 89 -7.52 -3.66 3.84
N GLY A 90 -7.96 -2.50 3.36
CA GLY A 90 -7.75 -2.07 1.97
C GLY A 90 -6.27 -1.94 1.60
N ALA A 91 -5.52 -1.16 2.37
CA ALA A 91 -4.08 -0.97 2.15
C ALA A 91 -3.26 -2.22 2.49
N THR A 92 -3.66 -3.00 3.51
CA THR A 92 -3.03 -4.31 3.78
C THR A 92 -3.17 -5.26 2.59
N MET A 93 -4.33 -5.26 1.92
CA MET A 93 -4.54 -6.09 0.74
C MET A 93 -3.75 -5.62 -0.49
N LEU A 94 -3.55 -4.32 -0.69
CA LEU A 94 -2.64 -3.82 -1.74
C LEU A 94 -1.21 -4.33 -1.50
N MET A 95 -0.73 -4.24 -0.27
CA MET A 95 0.57 -4.79 0.12
C MET A 95 0.66 -6.30 -0.11
N LEU A 96 -0.39 -7.07 0.22
CA LEU A 96 -0.42 -8.51 -0.07
C LEU A 96 -0.38 -8.82 -1.57
N VAL A 97 -1.15 -8.09 -2.37
CA VAL A 97 -1.11 -8.20 -3.84
C VAL A 97 0.30 -7.90 -4.35
N SER A 98 0.95 -6.85 -3.82
CA SER A 98 2.33 -6.48 -4.15
C SER A 98 3.32 -7.58 -3.75
N PHE A 99 3.27 -8.10 -2.52
CA PHE A 99 4.19 -9.14 -2.04
C PHE A 99 4.04 -10.45 -2.81
N ILE A 100 2.82 -10.84 -3.13
CA ILE A 100 2.57 -12.01 -3.97
C ILE A 100 3.05 -11.74 -5.38
N ASN A 101 2.81 -10.57 -5.95
CA ASN A 101 3.31 -10.19 -7.27
C ASN A 101 4.84 -10.21 -7.33
N ALA A 102 5.46 -9.81 -6.23
CA ALA A 102 6.86 -9.87 -5.94
C ALA A 102 7.33 -11.27 -5.56
N GLY A 103 6.53 -12.35 -5.58
CA GLY A 103 6.99 -13.71 -5.23
C GLY A 103 7.46 -13.91 -3.78
N LEU A 104 7.36 -12.89 -2.92
CA LEU A 104 7.76 -12.93 -1.51
C LEU A 104 6.78 -13.73 -0.66
N MET A 105 5.56 -13.88 -1.15
CA MET A 105 4.48 -14.54 -0.45
C MET A 105 3.67 -15.40 -1.41
N THR A 106 3.30 -16.60 -0.97
CA THR A 106 2.42 -17.46 -1.74
C THR A 106 0.95 -17.04 -1.57
N PHE A 107 0.13 -17.28 -2.58
CA PHE A 107 -1.31 -17.03 -2.50
C PHE A 107 -2.00 -17.74 -1.30
N PRO A 108 -1.70 -19.02 -0.98
CA PRO A 108 -2.29 -19.66 0.20
C PRO A 108 -1.92 -18.98 1.53
N GLN A 109 -0.69 -18.47 1.67
CA GLN A 109 -0.29 -17.74 2.87
C GLN A 109 -1.09 -16.44 3.01
N SER A 110 -1.35 -15.74 1.90
CA SER A 110 -2.02 -14.44 1.92
C SER A 110 -3.46 -14.52 2.40
N ILE A 111 -4.13 -15.67 2.24
CA ILE A 111 -5.48 -15.90 2.75
C ILE A 111 -5.53 -15.70 4.26
N SER A 112 -4.56 -16.24 5.00
CA SER A 112 -4.56 -16.14 6.46
C SER A 112 -4.35 -14.69 6.90
N VAL A 113 -3.42 -13.97 6.25
CA VAL A 113 -3.17 -12.55 6.53
C VAL A 113 -4.35 -11.67 6.16
N MET A 114 -5.00 -11.93 5.02
CA MET A 114 -6.22 -11.25 4.60
C MET A 114 -7.34 -11.39 5.64
N ILE A 115 -7.59 -12.61 6.12
CA ILE A 115 -8.58 -12.87 7.18
C ILE A 115 -8.24 -12.06 8.43
N GLY A 116 -6.96 -12.12 8.84
CA GLY A 116 -6.44 -11.33 9.94
C GLY A 116 -6.70 -9.84 9.76
N ALA A 117 -6.38 -9.28 8.60
CA ALA A 117 -6.50 -7.83 8.32
C ALA A 117 -7.93 -7.32 8.42
N ASN A 118 -8.88 -8.13 7.97
CA ASN A 118 -10.30 -7.87 8.13
C ASN A 118 -10.74 -7.87 9.60
N LEU A 119 -10.20 -8.79 10.41
CA LEU A 119 -10.41 -8.79 11.87
C LEU A 119 -9.74 -7.58 12.55
N GLY A 120 -8.52 -7.22 12.14
CA GLY A 120 -7.75 -6.10 12.69
C GLY A 120 -8.44 -4.76 12.56
N THR A 121 -9.04 -4.50 11.39
CA THR A 121 -9.81 -3.27 11.12
C THR A 121 -10.96 -3.09 12.12
N THR A 122 -11.50 -4.20 12.66
CA THR A 122 -12.60 -4.14 13.64
C THR A 122 -12.17 -3.57 14.98
N PHE A 123 -10.92 -3.80 15.42
CA PHE A 123 -10.39 -3.21 16.64
C PHE A 123 -10.32 -1.69 16.54
N ALA A 124 -9.96 -1.14 15.37
CA ALA A 124 -9.98 0.30 15.15
C ALA A 124 -11.41 0.86 15.31
N MET A 125 -12.42 0.21 14.72
CA MET A 125 -13.82 0.63 14.84
C MET A 125 -14.38 0.48 16.25
N GLN A 126 -13.93 -0.52 17.01
CA GLN A 126 -14.29 -0.66 18.43
C GLN A 126 -13.83 0.54 19.25
N VAL A 127 -12.58 0.97 19.06
CA VAL A 127 -12.05 2.16 19.74
C VAL A 127 -12.87 3.41 19.40
N VAL A 128 -13.24 3.58 18.13
CA VAL A 128 -14.05 4.73 17.67
C VAL A 128 -15.46 4.73 18.27
N SER A 129 -16.06 3.56 18.54
CA SER A 129 -17.42 3.44 19.09
C SER A 129 -17.61 3.86 20.55
N LEU A 130 -16.53 4.16 21.28
CA LEU A 130 -16.55 4.38 22.73
C LEU A 130 -17.05 5.77 23.17
N HIS A 131 -17.67 6.56 22.28
CA HIS A 131 -18.22 7.90 22.60
C HIS A 131 -17.20 8.85 23.25
N ILE A 132 -15.94 8.74 22.88
CA ILE A 132 -14.83 9.56 23.44
C ILE A 132 -14.75 10.93 22.73
N GLU A 133 -15.72 11.25 21.86
CA GLU A 133 -15.78 12.47 21.07
C GLU A 133 -15.64 13.75 21.92
N ARG A 134 -16.22 13.77 23.13
CA ARG A 134 -16.12 14.90 24.06
C ARG A 134 -14.69 15.25 24.50
N TYR A 135 -13.76 14.32 24.34
CA TYR A 135 -12.34 14.52 24.67
C TYR A 135 -11.47 14.76 23.41
N SER A 136 -12.09 14.91 22.23
CA SER A 136 -11.39 15.16 20.96
C SER A 136 -10.38 16.30 21.09
N TYR A 137 -10.78 17.45 21.64
CA TYR A 137 -9.89 18.61 21.84
C TYR A 137 -8.73 18.32 22.81
N LEU A 138 -8.91 17.46 23.82
CA LEU A 138 -7.80 17.06 24.70
C LEU A 138 -6.78 16.22 23.93
N PHE A 139 -7.23 15.27 23.12
CA PHE A 139 -6.33 14.47 22.28
C PHE A 139 -5.61 15.32 21.25
N ILE A 140 -6.29 16.31 20.64
CA ILE A 140 -5.65 17.28 19.73
C ILE A 140 -4.57 18.06 20.46
N PHE A 141 -4.90 18.66 21.60
CA PHE A 141 -3.96 19.49 22.36
C PHE A 141 -2.75 18.70 22.85
N PHE A 142 -2.98 17.60 23.60
CA PHE A 142 -1.91 16.81 24.18
C PHE A 142 -1.12 16.03 23.12
N GLY A 143 -1.77 15.56 22.05
CA GLY A 143 -1.09 14.91 20.93
C GLY A 143 -0.12 15.84 20.22
N LEU A 144 -0.56 17.06 19.89
CA LEU A 144 0.29 18.08 19.27
C LEU A 144 1.39 18.55 20.23
N ALA A 145 1.06 18.80 21.50
CA ALA A 145 2.04 19.18 22.52
C ALA A 145 3.11 18.10 22.69
N ALA A 146 2.73 16.82 22.76
CA ALA A 146 3.66 15.70 22.82
C ALA A 146 4.54 15.62 21.57
N HIS A 147 3.97 15.81 20.37
CA HIS A 147 4.75 15.83 19.13
C HIS A 147 5.81 16.94 19.11
N LEU A 148 5.48 18.13 19.61
CA LEU A 148 6.39 19.27 19.62
C LEU A 148 7.42 19.22 20.76
N ALA A 149 7.03 18.73 21.93
CA ALA A 149 7.87 18.72 23.13
C ALA A 149 8.85 17.53 23.19
N LEU A 150 8.47 16.38 22.64
CA LEU A 150 9.27 15.16 22.76
C LEU A 150 10.38 15.14 21.69
N LYS A 151 11.61 14.85 22.12
CA LYS A 151 12.78 14.81 21.22
C LYS A 151 12.96 13.46 20.53
N ARG A 152 12.49 12.36 21.13
CA ARG A 152 12.66 11.01 20.58
C ARG A 152 11.67 10.76 19.44
N PRO A 153 12.12 10.36 18.23
CA PRO A 153 11.25 10.17 17.06
C PRO A 153 10.03 9.30 17.33
N SER A 154 10.20 8.12 17.96
CA SER A 154 9.09 7.20 18.25
C SER A 154 7.99 7.84 19.11
N PHE A 155 8.36 8.67 20.09
CA PHE A 155 7.37 9.37 20.91
C PHE A 155 6.69 10.53 20.17
N LYS A 156 7.38 11.18 19.23
CA LYS A 156 6.77 12.19 18.35
C LYS A 156 5.68 11.58 17.47
N HIS A 157 5.92 10.36 16.98
CA HIS A 157 4.94 9.61 16.20
C HIS A 157 3.74 9.19 17.05
N ILE A 158 3.95 8.73 18.28
CA ILE A 158 2.86 8.45 19.23
C ILE A 158 2.05 9.73 19.53
N GLY A 159 2.70 10.88 19.67
CA GLY A 159 2.03 12.17 19.82
C GLY A 159 1.12 12.50 18.63
N MET A 160 1.62 12.32 17.40
CA MET A 160 0.81 12.54 16.18
C MET A 160 -0.30 11.51 15.99
N PHE A 161 -0.11 10.27 16.43
CA PHE A 161 -1.18 9.29 16.49
C PHE A 161 -2.32 9.76 17.40
N ILE A 162 -2.00 10.24 18.61
CA ILE A 162 -2.99 10.79 19.55
C ILE A 162 -3.66 12.04 18.97
N PHE A 163 -2.90 12.92 18.31
CA PHE A 163 -3.47 14.08 17.61
C PHE A 163 -4.47 13.65 16.54
N GLY A 164 -4.09 12.70 15.68
CA GLY A 164 -4.96 12.15 14.65
C GLY A 164 -6.23 11.54 15.25
N PHE A 165 -6.12 10.85 16.38
CA PHE A 165 -7.26 10.32 17.11
C PHE A 165 -8.26 11.40 17.53
N GLY A 166 -7.77 12.56 17.99
CA GLY A 166 -8.63 13.71 18.30
C GLY A 166 -9.29 14.33 17.07
N VAL A 167 -8.54 14.50 15.97
CA VAL A 167 -9.07 15.05 14.71
C VAL A 167 -10.09 14.09 14.05
N LEU A 168 -9.93 12.78 14.22
CA LEU A 168 -10.89 11.77 13.78
C LEU A 168 -12.26 12.02 14.40
N PHE A 169 -12.32 12.20 15.72
CA PHE A 169 -13.56 12.50 16.42
C PHE A 169 -14.13 13.87 16.03
N LEU A 170 -13.28 14.88 15.83
CA LEU A 170 -13.71 16.18 15.32
C LEU A 170 -14.39 16.05 13.95
N GLY A 171 -13.84 15.22 13.05
CA GLY A 171 -14.46 14.90 11.77
C GLY A 171 -15.80 14.21 11.92
N MET A 172 -15.92 13.28 12.87
CA MET A 172 -17.19 12.59 13.18
C MET A 172 -18.26 13.55 13.72
N GLY A 173 -17.90 14.43 14.65
CA GLY A 173 -18.79 15.47 15.17
C GLY A 173 -19.26 16.41 14.08
N ALA A 174 -18.34 16.85 13.20
CA ALA A 174 -18.70 17.68 12.05
C ALA A 174 -19.71 16.98 11.12
N MET A 175 -19.55 15.67 10.87
CA MET A 175 -20.53 14.88 10.10
C MET A 175 -21.88 14.77 10.83
N SER A 176 -21.88 14.49 12.14
CA SER A 176 -23.10 14.39 12.95
C SER A 176 -23.90 15.70 12.92
N GLU A 177 -23.22 16.83 13.15
CA GLU A 177 -23.82 18.17 13.08
C GLU A 177 -24.30 18.53 11.67
N ALA A 178 -23.62 18.05 10.62
CA ALA A 178 -24.02 18.31 9.24
C ALA A 178 -25.34 17.61 8.89
N VAL A 179 -25.57 16.42 9.44
CA VAL A 179 -26.76 15.64 9.12
C VAL A 179 -27.94 15.98 10.03
N GLY A 180 -27.70 16.52 11.23
CA GLY A 180 -28.75 16.93 12.17
C GLY A 180 -29.94 17.69 11.53
N PRO A 181 -29.70 18.79 10.76
CA PRO A 181 -30.77 19.53 10.08
C PRO A 181 -31.50 18.73 9.00
N LEU A 182 -30.83 17.75 8.39
CA LEU A 182 -31.38 16.90 7.34
C LEU A 182 -32.20 15.73 7.88
N LYS A 183 -32.19 15.48 9.20
CA LYS A 183 -32.97 14.40 9.82
C LYS A 183 -34.45 14.44 9.43
N ASN A 184 -35.04 15.63 9.42
CA ASN A 184 -36.47 15.84 9.14
C ASN A 184 -36.76 16.17 7.66
N SER A 185 -35.78 16.03 6.76
CA SER A 185 -35.90 16.39 5.34
C SER A 185 -36.55 15.31 4.47
N GLY A 186 -36.98 14.18 5.06
CA GLY A 186 -37.55 13.03 4.36
C GLY A 186 -36.54 12.17 3.59
N TYR A 187 -35.38 12.72 3.19
CA TYR A 187 -34.35 11.97 2.46
C TYR A 187 -33.74 10.82 3.26
N PHE A 188 -33.44 11.06 4.54
CA PHE A 188 -32.87 10.04 5.40
C PHE A 188 -33.91 9.04 5.90
N GLU A 189 -35.17 9.46 6.08
CA GLU A 189 -36.28 8.52 6.32
C GLU A 189 -36.51 7.61 5.12
N PHE A 190 -36.45 8.15 3.89
CA PHE A 190 -36.51 7.35 2.68
C PHE A 190 -35.35 6.34 2.60
N LEU A 191 -34.12 6.76 2.91
CA LEU A 191 -32.96 5.86 2.98
C LEU A 191 -33.14 4.79 4.06
N ALA A 192 -33.59 5.15 5.26
CA ALA A 192 -33.83 4.21 6.35
C ALA A 192 -34.91 3.17 5.98
N GLN A 193 -36.03 3.61 5.39
CA GLN A 193 -37.09 2.70 4.90
C GLN A 193 -36.61 1.80 3.76
N LYS A 194 -35.84 2.35 2.82
CA LYS A 194 -35.35 1.59 1.66
C LYS A 194 -34.19 0.67 2.01
N ALA A 195 -33.47 0.91 3.10
CA ALA A 195 -32.38 0.06 3.59
C ALA A 195 -32.79 -0.73 4.84
N ASP A 196 -34.09 -0.89 5.11
CA ASP A 196 -34.58 -1.60 6.28
C ASP A 196 -34.31 -3.11 6.17
N GLY A 197 -33.35 -3.59 6.97
CA GLY A 197 -32.95 -4.98 7.07
C GLY A 197 -34.03 -5.93 7.57
N ALA A 198 -35.16 -5.43 8.11
CA ALA A 198 -36.29 -6.28 8.45
C ALA A 198 -36.93 -6.95 7.21
N THR A 199 -36.73 -6.37 6.02
CA THR A 199 -37.20 -6.93 4.74
C THR A 199 -36.04 -7.42 3.88
N VAL A 200 -36.25 -8.52 3.14
CA VAL A 200 -35.22 -9.04 2.21
C VAL A 200 -34.85 -7.99 1.15
N LEU A 201 -35.84 -7.23 0.66
CA LEU A 201 -35.58 -6.18 -0.32
C LEU A 201 -34.74 -5.05 0.28
N GLY A 202 -35.12 -4.56 1.47
CA GLY A 202 -34.39 -3.49 2.18
C GLY A 202 -32.97 -3.89 2.57
N MET A 203 -32.77 -5.17 2.92
CA MET A 203 -31.46 -5.75 3.16
C MET A 203 -30.56 -5.68 1.92
N LEU A 204 -31.06 -6.15 0.76
CA LEU A 204 -30.28 -6.17 -0.48
C LEU A 204 -29.98 -4.77 -1.02
N THR A 205 -30.95 -3.85 -0.94
CA THR A 205 -30.76 -2.45 -1.34
C THR A 205 -29.77 -1.73 -0.44
N GLY A 206 -29.82 -1.93 0.88
CA GLY A 206 -28.85 -1.36 1.82
C GLY A 206 -27.43 -1.86 1.56
N VAL A 207 -27.27 -3.18 1.34
CA VAL A 207 -25.98 -3.77 0.94
C VAL A 207 -25.46 -3.13 -0.34
N LEU A 208 -26.30 -2.98 -1.36
CA LEU A 208 -25.92 -2.40 -2.64
C LEU A 208 -25.51 -0.92 -2.52
N ILE A 209 -26.31 -0.10 -1.82
CA ILE A 209 -26.04 1.33 -1.61
C ILE A 209 -24.69 1.51 -0.92
N SER A 210 -24.47 0.78 0.18
CA SER A 210 -23.22 0.88 0.93
C SER A 210 -22.03 0.32 0.16
N THR A 211 -22.21 -0.74 -0.64
CA THR A 211 -21.15 -1.27 -1.51
C THR A 211 -20.70 -0.22 -2.53
N LEU A 212 -21.64 0.43 -3.21
CA LEU A 212 -21.34 1.46 -4.20
C LEU A 212 -20.66 2.66 -3.55
N PHE A 213 -21.19 3.13 -2.42
CA PHE A 213 -20.63 4.25 -1.68
C PHE A 213 -19.20 3.97 -1.17
N THR A 214 -19.00 2.80 -0.58
CA THR A 214 -17.68 2.38 -0.10
C THR A 214 -16.70 2.16 -1.24
N THR A 215 -17.16 1.69 -2.40
CA THR A 215 -16.32 1.57 -3.61
C THR A 215 -15.88 2.94 -4.13
N ALA A 216 -16.77 3.94 -4.10
CA ALA A 216 -16.45 5.29 -4.53
C ALA A 216 -15.41 5.98 -3.64
N ILE A 217 -15.54 5.81 -2.31
CA ILE A 217 -14.63 6.41 -1.32
C ILE A 217 -13.40 5.52 -1.06
N GLN A 218 -13.48 4.25 -1.43
CA GLN A 218 -12.43 3.24 -1.26
C GLN A 218 -12.02 2.98 0.21
N SER A 219 -12.89 3.33 1.17
CA SER A 219 -12.61 3.19 2.61
C SER A 219 -13.83 2.70 3.38
N SER A 220 -13.83 1.42 3.78
CA SER A 220 -14.87 0.85 4.65
C SER A 220 -14.88 1.49 6.04
N GLY A 221 -13.72 1.88 6.58
CA GLY A 221 -13.63 2.64 7.83
C GLY A 221 -14.30 4.00 7.72
N GLY A 222 -14.14 4.70 6.60
CA GLY A 222 -14.84 5.97 6.33
C GLY A 222 -16.36 5.78 6.24
N THR A 223 -16.81 4.73 5.54
CA THR A 223 -18.25 4.40 5.46
C THR A 223 -18.84 4.05 6.82
N ILE A 224 -18.16 3.23 7.62
CA ILE A 224 -18.60 2.91 9.00
C ILE A 224 -18.56 4.15 9.89
N GLY A 225 -17.58 5.05 9.71
CA GLY A 225 -17.51 6.34 10.39
C GLY A 225 -18.74 7.23 10.11
N ILE A 226 -19.23 7.24 8.88
CA ILE A 226 -20.51 7.91 8.54
C ILE A 226 -21.68 7.23 9.25
N LEU A 227 -21.72 5.89 9.32
CA LEU A 227 -22.77 5.20 10.08
C LEU A 227 -22.75 5.59 11.57
N PHE A 228 -21.57 5.76 12.17
CA PHE A 228 -21.47 6.30 13.54
C PHE A 228 -22.04 7.71 13.65
N ALA A 229 -21.71 8.60 12.70
CA ALA A 229 -22.23 9.96 12.69
C ALA A 229 -23.76 10.01 12.51
N LEU A 230 -24.30 9.22 11.58
CA LEU A 230 -25.75 9.12 11.33
C LEU A 230 -26.51 8.53 12.53
N SER A 231 -25.93 7.52 13.17
CA SER A 231 -26.45 6.94 14.39
C SER A 231 -26.45 7.94 15.56
N SER A 232 -25.35 8.67 15.73
CA SER A 232 -25.21 9.69 16.78
C SER A 232 -26.15 10.88 16.58
N ALA A 233 -26.41 11.24 15.32
CA ALA A 233 -27.41 12.24 14.95
C ALA A 233 -28.87 11.73 15.06
N ASN A 234 -29.08 10.49 15.54
CA ASN A 234 -30.39 9.83 15.64
C ASN A 234 -31.15 9.77 14.31
N VAL A 235 -30.41 9.64 13.20
CA VAL A 235 -30.95 9.46 11.85
C VAL A 235 -31.30 7.99 11.63
N PHE A 236 -30.36 7.11 11.95
CA PHE A 236 -30.65 5.69 12.11
C PHE A 236 -30.93 5.40 13.57
N THR A 237 -32.06 4.74 13.84
CA THR A 237 -32.56 4.51 15.20
C THR A 237 -32.69 3.03 15.56
N SER A 238 -32.39 2.13 14.63
CA SER A 238 -32.51 0.68 14.82
C SER A 238 -31.32 -0.06 14.20
N PHE A 239 -31.07 -1.25 14.74
CA PHE A 239 -30.09 -2.20 14.22
C PHE A 239 -30.34 -2.54 12.74
N ASP A 240 -31.61 -2.63 12.36
CA ASP A 240 -32.04 -3.08 11.03
C ASP A 240 -31.68 -2.09 9.92
N HIS A 241 -31.58 -0.79 10.24
CA HIS A 241 -31.09 0.22 9.30
C HIS A 241 -29.58 0.10 9.03
N VAL A 242 -28.79 -0.30 10.03
CA VAL A 242 -27.32 -0.25 9.95
C VAL A 242 -26.70 -1.57 9.52
N PHE A 243 -27.32 -2.70 9.84
CA PHE A 243 -26.82 -4.04 9.50
C PHE A 243 -26.51 -4.22 8.00
N PRO A 244 -27.45 -3.97 7.04
CA PRO A 244 -27.16 -4.13 5.62
C PRO A 244 -26.06 -3.17 5.12
N LEU A 245 -26.00 -1.95 5.68
CA LEU A 245 -24.99 -0.97 5.31
C LEU A 245 -23.58 -1.42 5.73
N ILE A 246 -23.44 -2.08 6.89
CA ILE A 246 -22.15 -2.65 7.33
C ILE A 246 -21.69 -3.75 6.38
N LEU A 247 -22.60 -4.66 5.98
CA LEU A 247 -22.29 -5.73 5.04
C LEU A 247 -21.88 -5.19 3.65
N GLY A 248 -22.54 -4.14 3.17
CA GLY A 248 -22.12 -3.48 1.93
C GLY A 248 -20.73 -2.84 2.02
N ALA A 249 -20.37 -2.28 3.17
CA ALA A 249 -19.04 -1.70 3.37
C ALA A 249 -17.92 -2.75 3.29
N HIS A 250 -18.16 -3.97 3.75
CA HIS A 250 -17.22 -5.09 3.61
C HIS A 250 -16.93 -5.43 2.14
N ILE A 251 -17.96 -5.46 1.30
CA ILE A 251 -17.81 -5.74 -0.13
C ILE A 251 -17.09 -4.58 -0.83
N GLY A 252 -17.54 -3.34 -0.60
CA GLY A 252 -16.99 -2.19 -1.31
C GLY A 252 -15.49 -1.96 -1.04
N THR A 253 -15.00 -2.33 0.14
CA THR A 253 -13.55 -2.23 0.47
C THR A 253 -12.66 -3.08 -0.46
N CYS A 254 -13.22 -4.13 -1.08
CA CYS A 254 -12.48 -5.04 -1.97
C CYS A 254 -12.08 -4.39 -3.30
N SER A 255 -12.73 -3.29 -3.69
CA SER A 255 -12.45 -2.55 -4.92
C SER A 255 -10.98 -2.13 -5.03
N THR A 256 -10.38 -1.70 -3.91
CA THR A 256 -8.97 -1.30 -3.81
C THR A 256 -8.02 -2.40 -4.28
N ALA A 257 -8.15 -3.60 -3.72
CA ALA A 257 -7.33 -4.76 -4.08
C ALA A 257 -7.58 -5.23 -5.51
N LEU A 258 -8.82 -5.17 -6.00
CA LEU A 258 -9.16 -5.55 -7.36
C LEU A 258 -8.47 -4.63 -8.38
N LEU A 259 -8.61 -3.31 -8.21
CA LEU A 259 -7.89 -2.29 -9.00
C LEU A 259 -6.37 -2.45 -8.84
N GLY A 260 -5.92 -2.73 -7.61
CA GLY A 260 -4.55 -3.04 -7.22
C GLY A 260 -3.98 -4.29 -7.90
N SER A 261 -4.82 -5.23 -8.30
CA SER A 261 -4.36 -6.46 -8.96
C SER A 261 -4.25 -6.35 -10.48
N PHE A 262 -4.77 -5.28 -11.10
CA PHE A 262 -4.60 -5.08 -12.54
C PHE A 262 -3.13 -4.96 -12.93
N GLY A 263 -2.75 -5.69 -14.00
CA GLY A 263 -1.36 -5.76 -14.46
C GLY A 263 -0.47 -6.73 -13.68
N THR A 264 -0.93 -7.31 -12.57
CA THR A 264 -0.14 -8.25 -11.76
C THR A 264 -0.25 -9.69 -12.26
N GLN A 265 0.58 -10.59 -11.72
CA GLN A 265 0.52 -12.02 -11.99
C GLN A 265 -0.72 -12.71 -11.41
N ILE A 266 -1.02 -13.94 -11.88
CA ILE A 266 -2.25 -14.65 -11.52
C ILE A 266 -2.44 -14.84 -10.02
N ASN A 267 -1.38 -15.20 -9.28
CA ASN A 267 -1.49 -15.44 -7.83
C ASN A 267 -1.79 -14.16 -7.05
N ALA A 268 -1.30 -13.00 -7.52
CA ALA A 268 -1.64 -11.71 -6.94
C ALA A 268 -3.09 -11.31 -7.24
N ARG A 269 -3.58 -11.58 -8.46
CA ARG A 269 -5.02 -11.44 -8.80
C ARG A 269 -5.89 -12.38 -7.98
N ARG A 270 -5.47 -13.63 -7.76
CA ARG A 270 -6.15 -14.60 -6.90
C ARG A 270 -6.31 -14.08 -5.48
N ALA A 271 -5.34 -13.37 -4.92
CA ALA A 271 -5.47 -12.76 -3.60
C ALA A 271 -6.56 -11.67 -3.55
N ALA A 272 -6.63 -10.81 -4.57
CA ALA A 272 -7.70 -9.83 -4.68
C ALA A 272 -9.08 -10.47 -4.87
N ILE A 273 -9.17 -11.52 -5.70
CA ILE A 273 -10.41 -12.31 -5.88
C ILE A 273 -10.79 -13.02 -4.58
N ALA A 274 -9.82 -13.60 -3.86
CA ALA A 274 -10.06 -14.22 -2.57
C ALA A 274 -10.61 -13.23 -1.55
N HIS A 275 -10.13 -11.99 -1.55
CA HIS A 275 -10.67 -10.95 -0.68
C HIS A 275 -12.12 -10.60 -1.02
N LEU A 276 -12.44 -10.44 -2.31
CA LEU A 276 -13.82 -10.24 -2.75
C LEU A 276 -14.70 -11.44 -2.37
N SER A 277 -14.29 -12.66 -2.70
CA SER A 277 -15.04 -13.88 -2.40
C SER A 277 -15.23 -14.10 -0.90
N PHE A 278 -14.23 -13.79 -0.07
CA PHE A 278 -14.33 -13.85 1.38
C PHE A 278 -15.44 -12.93 1.90
N ASN A 279 -15.47 -11.67 1.46
CA ASN A 279 -16.48 -10.71 1.90
C ASN A 279 -17.86 -11.00 1.31
N VAL A 280 -17.95 -11.46 0.06
CA VAL A 280 -19.24 -11.83 -0.57
C VAL A 280 -19.84 -13.07 0.08
N ILE A 281 -19.06 -14.14 0.26
CA ILE A 281 -19.56 -15.36 0.92
C ILE A 281 -19.85 -15.05 2.40
N GLY A 282 -18.99 -14.28 3.06
CA GLY A 282 -19.22 -13.84 4.43
C GLY A 282 -20.50 -13.01 4.59
N MET A 283 -20.80 -12.13 3.64
CA MET A 283 -22.07 -11.40 3.58
C MET A 283 -23.26 -12.36 3.41
N ILE A 284 -23.19 -13.34 2.50
CA ILE A 284 -24.25 -14.34 2.32
C ILE A 284 -24.48 -15.11 3.62
N LEU A 285 -23.42 -15.53 4.31
CA LEU A 285 -23.53 -16.20 5.61
C LEU A 285 -24.16 -15.29 6.66
N ALA A 286 -23.78 -14.01 6.71
CA ALA A 286 -24.36 -13.03 7.62
C ALA A 286 -25.86 -12.80 7.37
N LEU A 287 -26.29 -12.79 6.10
CA LEU A 287 -27.70 -12.71 5.72
C LEU A 287 -28.49 -13.93 6.21
N LEU A 288 -27.95 -15.15 6.01
CA LEU A 288 -28.59 -16.38 6.50
C LEU A 288 -28.67 -16.40 8.04
N MET A 289 -27.71 -15.78 8.72
CA MET A 289 -27.64 -15.69 10.18
C MET A 289 -28.24 -14.40 10.74
N TYR A 290 -28.95 -13.59 9.94
CA TYR A 290 -29.46 -12.27 10.37
C TYR A 290 -30.23 -12.32 11.69
N ARG A 291 -31.12 -13.32 11.88
CA ARG A 291 -31.89 -13.49 13.13
C ARG A 291 -31.00 -13.64 14.36
N PHE A 292 -29.88 -14.34 14.24
CA PHE A 292 -28.91 -14.49 15.32
C PHE A 292 -28.28 -13.14 15.67
N TYR A 293 -27.83 -12.37 14.66
CA TYR A 293 -27.25 -11.05 14.89
C TYR A 293 -28.26 -10.06 15.48
N ALA A 294 -29.50 -10.05 14.98
CA ALA A 294 -30.58 -9.19 15.47
C ALA A 294 -30.97 -9.46 16.94
N GLN A 295 -30.72 -10.66 17.45
CA GLN A 295 -30.92 -11.00 18.86
C GLN A 295 -29.68 -10.68 19.72
N VAL A 296 -28.50 -11.09 19.26
CA VAL A 296 -27.27 -11.01 20.06
C VAL A 296 -26.74 -9.59 20.17
N ILE A 297 -26.71 -8.84 19.06
CA ILE A 297 -26.06 -7.52 19.03
C ILE A 297 -26.80 -6.51 19.93
N PRO A 298 -28.13 -6.35 19.86
CA PRO A 298 -28.85 -5.45 20.76
C PRO A 298 -28.84 -5.93 22.22
N ALA A 299 -28.71 -7.23 22.48
CA ALA A 299 -28.59 -7.76 23.84
C ALA A 299 -27.25 -7.41 24.51
N ILE A 300 -26.18 -7.24 23.73
CA ILE A 300 -24.86 -6.82 24.25
C ILE A 300 -24.81 -5.32 24.53
N SER A 301 -25.47 -4.51 23.71
CA SER A 301 -25.47 -3.05 23.86
C SER A 301 -26.74 -2.42 23.32
N THR A 302 -27.36 -1.54 24.11
CA THR A 302 -28.51 -0.74 23.68
C THR A 302 -28.10 0.46 22.83
N ASP A 303 -26.83 0.85 22.87
CA ASP A 303 -26.29 1.97 22.11
C ASP A 303 -25.95 1.58 20.66
N LEU A 304 -26.48 2.32 19.68
CA LEU A 304 -26.43 1.95 18.26
C LEU A 304 -25.01 2.07 17.64
N PRO A 305 -24.18 3.10 17.92
CA PRO A 305 -22.76 3.08 17.54
C PRO A 305 -22.00 1.85 18.08
N ARG A 306 -22.25 1.44 19.33
CA ARG A 306 -21.69 0.18 19.84
C ARG A 306 -22.22 -1.04 19.10
N GLN A 307 -23.51 -1.07 18.73
CA GLN A 307 -24.07 -2.14 17.89
C GLN A 307 -23.41 -2.20 16.51
N ILE A 308 -23.13 -1.06 15.87
CA ILE A 308 -22.40 -1.00 14.58
C ILE A 308 -21.01 -1.66 14.72
N ALA A 309 -20.24 -1.27 15.75
CA ALA A 309 -18.90 -1.83 15.98
C ALA A 309 -18.95 -3.33 16.35
N ASN A 310 -19.91 -3.74 17.18
CA ASN A 310 -20.10 -5.14 17.55
C ASN A 310 -20.52 -6.00 16.36
N THR A 311 -21.39 -5.49 15.49
CA THR A 311 -21.79 -6.17 14.25
C THR A 311 -20.59 -6.38 13.35
N HIS A 312 -19.83 -5.31 13.12
CA HIS A 312 -18.62 -5.36 12.30
C HIS A 312 -17.62 -6.39 12.86
N THR A 313 -17.42 -6.39 14.18
CA THR A 313 -16.52 -7.35 14.86
C THR A 313 -17.02 -8.78 14.74
N LEU A 314 -18.29 -9.05 15.07
CA LEU A 314 -18.83 -10.40 15.13
C LEU A 314 -18.93 -11.03 13.74
N VAL A 315 -19.35 -10.27 12.72
CA VAL A 315 -19.39 -10.77 11.34
C VAL A 315 -17.99 -11.14 10.85
N GLN A 316 -16.99 -10.28 11.06
CA GLN A 316 -15.61 -10.56 10.62
C GLN A 316 -14.97 -11.69 11.42
N PHE A 317 -15.30 -11.82 12.71
CA PHE A 317 -14.84 -12.92 13.56
C PHE A 317 -15.43 -14.27 13.12
N VAL A 318 -16.74 -14.35 12.90
CA VAL A 318 -17.42 -15.57 12.42
C VAL A 318 -16.89 -15.97 11.05
N ASN A 319 -16.79 -15.02 10.11
CA ASN A 319 -16.20 -15.27 8.79
C ASN A 319 -14.75 -15.74 8.92
N GLY A 320 -13.96 -15.05 9.74
CA GLY A 320 -12.55 -15.41 9.94
C GLY A 320 -12.36 -16.81 10.49
N LEU A 321 -13.16 -17.22 11.48
CA LEU A 321 -13.12 -18.56 12.05
C LEU A 321 -13.41 -19.65 10.99
N ILE A 322 -14.47 -19.45 10.20
CA ILE A 322 -14.90 -20.38 9.14
C ILE A 322 -13.80 -20.52 8.08
N PHE A 323 -13.31 -19.39 7.57
CA PHE A 323 -12.34 -19.41 6.46
C PHE A 323 -10.92 -19.77 6.89
N ILE A 324 -10.53 -19.58 8.15
CA ILE A 324 -9.26 -20.12 8.68
C ILE A 324 -9.31 -21.65 8.68
N ALA A 325 -10.43 -22.24 9.13
CA ALA A 325 -10.60 -23.69 9.14
C ALA A 325 -10.64 -24.27 7.71
N LEU A 326 -11.31 -23.57 6.79
CA LEU A 326 -11.46 -23.98 5.38
C LEU A 326 -10.39 -23.41 4.45
N GLY A 327 -9.29 -22.86 4.97
CA GLY A 327 -8.30 -22.11 4.18
C GLY A 327 -7.80 -22.82 2.90
N PRO A 328 -7.39 -24.10 2.94
CA PRO A 328 -6.96 -24.85 1.75
C PRO A 328 -8.08 -25.07 0.73
N GLN A 329 -9.29 -25.37 1.19
CA GLN A 329 -10.46 -25.58 0.36
C GLN A 329 -10.85 -24.26 -0.31
N PHE A 330 -10.79 -23.16 0.44
CA PHE A 330 -11.01 -21.83 -0.08
C PHE A 330 -9.96 -21.46 -1.13
N ALA A 331 -8.67 -21.73 -0.88
CA ALA A 331 -7.62 -21.52 -1.87
C ALA A 331 -7.89 -22.28 -3.18
N LYS A 332 -8.28 -23.56 -3.09
CA LYS A 332 -8.66 -24.38 -4.25
C LYS A 332 -9.87 -23.81 -4.99
N PHE A 333 -10.89 -23.37 -4.26
CA PHE A 333 -12.06 -22.71 -4.83
C PHE A 333 -11.68 -21.45 -5.62
N ILE A 334 -10.80 -20.61 -5.07
CA ILE A 334 -10.32 -19.40 -5.77
C ILE A 334 -9.53 -19.77 -7.03
N VAL A 335 -8.64 -20.75 -6.96
CA VAL A 335 -7.90 -21.25 -8.12
C VAL A 335 -8.85 -21.79 -9.20
N TRP A 336 -9.94 -22.44 -8.80
CA TRP A 336 -10.95 -22.97 -9.71
C TRP A 336 -11.74 -21.88 -10.45
N ILE A 337 -12.17 -20.80 -9.76
CA ILE A 337 -12.88 -19.68 -10.42
C ILE A 337 -11.94 -18.74 -11.19
N SER A 338 -10.62 -18.86 -11.01
CA SER A 338 -9.62 -18.04 -11.68
C SER A 338 -8.51 -18.91 -12.33
N PRO A 339 -8.87 -19.71 -13.35
CA PRO A 339 -7.92 -20.54 -14.07
C PRO A 339 -6.92 -19.68 -14.85
N SER A 340 -5.68 -20.13 -14.94
CA SER A 340 -4.63 -19.49 -15.74
C SER A 340 -3.85 -20.53 -16.52
N LYS A 341 -3.55 -20.22 -17.79
CA LYS A 341 -2.65 -20.99 -18.65
C LYS A 341 -1.20 -20.49 -18.57
N LEU A 342 -0.96 -19.36 -17.91
CA LEU A 342 0.37 -18.76 -17.74
C LEU A 342 1.10 -19.45 -16.59
N LYS A 343 2.39 -19.76 -16.81
CA LYS A 343 3.28 -20.34 -15.80
C LYS A 343 3.40 -19.36 -14.61
N GLU A 344 3.19 -19.86 -13.39
CA GLU A 344 3.35 -19.07 -12.17
C GLU A 344 4.82 -18.62 -12.03
N ARG A 345 5.09 -17.38 -11.62
CA ARG A 345 6.48 -16.94 -11.32
C ARG A 345 6.99 -17.74 -10.11
N GLU A 346 8.30 -18.00 -10.08
CA GLU A 346 8.95 -18.78 -9.02
C GLU A 346 8.81 -18.07 -7.65
N ASN A 347 8.62 -18.85 -6.59
CA ASN A 347 8.58 -18.36 -5.20
C ASN A 347 9.95 -17.77 -4.81
N SER A 348 9.98 -16.90 -3.79
CA SER A 348 11.21 -16.36 -3.22
C SER A 348 12.21 -17.47 -2.88
N TYR A 349 13.48 -17.22 -3.18
CA TYR A 349 14.57 -18.15 -2.86
C TYR A 349 14.98 -18.10 -1.38
N LEU A 350 14.52 -17.10 -0.64
CA LEU A 350 14.86 -16.87 0.77
C LEU A 350 14.11 -17.85 1.69
N GLU A 351 14.66 -19.04 1.85
CA GLU A 351 14.09 -20.07 2.71
C GLU A 351 14.79 -20.14 4.09
N ASP A 352 14.01 -20.14 5.18
CA ASP A 352 14.54 -20.19 6.55
C ASP A 352 15.41 -21.43 6.80
N ARG A 353 15.08 -22.57 6.18
CA ARG A 353 15.85 -23.82 6.32
C ARG A 353 17.31 -23.72 5.80
N LEU A 354 17.62 -22.71 4.98
CA LEU A 354 18.96 -22.49 4.46
C LEU A 354 19.84 -21.67 5.42
N LEU A 355 19.25 -21.01 6.43
CA LEU A 355 19.96 -20.13 7.37
C LEU A 355 21.05 -20.85 8.18
N ASP A 356 20.90 -22.14 8.44
CA ASP A 356 21.93 -22.96 9.12
C ASP A 356 23.13 -23.28 8.22
N THR A 357 23.07 -22.91 6.94
CA THR A 357 24.14 -23.07 5.94
C THR A 357 24.41 -21.73 5.26
N PRO A 358 25.26 -20.86 5.84
CA PRO A 358 25.47 -19.48 5.37
C PRO A 358 25.78 -19.36 3.87
N GLU A 359 26.49 -20.32 3.29
CA GLU A 359 26.82 -20.34 1.86
C GLU A 359 25.58 -20.51 0.97
N LYS A 360 24.65 -21.37 1.36
CA LYS A 360 23.38 -21.55 0.64
C LYS A 360 22.43 -20.38 0.86
N ALA A 361 22.43 -19.81 2.06
CA ALA A 361 21.63 -18.63 2.39
C ALA A 361 22.11 -17.39 1.60
N ILE A 362 23.43 -17.21 1.45
CA ILE A 362 24.04 -16.19 0.60
C ILE A 362 23.66 -16.42 -0.88
N MET A 363 23.69 -17.67 -1.36
CA MET A 363 23.27 -18.00 -2.72
C MET A 363 21.79 -17.68 -2.96
N ALA A 364 20.91 -18.04 -2.03
CA ALA A 364 19.50 -17.67 -2.06
C ALA A 364 19.31 -16.15 -2.15
N SER A 365 20.08 -15.40 -1.36
CA SER A 365 20.06 -13.93 -1.38
C SER A 365 20.49 -13.38 -2.74
N LEU A 366 21.54 -13.94 -3.36
CA LEU A 366 21.98 -13.56 -4.70
C LEU A 366 20.92 -13.84 -5.78
N MET A 367 20.26 -14.99 -5.72
CA MET A 367 19.15 -15.31 -6.64
C MET A 367 18.00 -14.32 -6.47
N GLU A 368 17.75 -13.87 -5.24
CA GLU A 368 16.75 -12.84 -4.97
C GLU A 368 17.17 -11.45 -5.47
N LEU A 369 18.45 -11.08 -5.37
CA LEU A 369 19.00 -9.85 -6.01
C LEU A 369 18.87 -9.90 -7.54
N LYS A 370 19.13 -11.05 -8.18
CA LYS A 370 18.89 -11.24 -9.62
C LYS A 370 17.42 -10.97 -9.97
N ARG A 371 16.52 -11.47 -9.13
CA ARG A 371 15.08 -11.29 -9.32
C ARG A 371 14.68 -9.82 -9.13
N MET A 372 15.18 -9.17 -8.09
CA MET A 372 14.98 -7.75 -7.79
C MET A 372 15.47 -6.85 -8.94
N SER A 373 16.68 -7.10 -9.46
CA SER A 373 17.21 -6.36 -10.62
C SER A 373 16.40 -6.58 -11.90
N SER A 374 15.84 -7.78 -12.09
CA SER A 374 14.95 -8.07 -13.21
C SER A 374 13.64 -7.27 -13.14
N ILE A 375 13.05 -7.16 -11.95
CA ILE A 375 11.85 -6.34 -11.71
C ILE A 375 12.17 -4.86 -11.94
N ALA A 376 13.29 -4.35 -11.39
CA ALA A 376 13.69 -2.96 -11.58
C ALA A 376 13.88 -2.60 -13.08
N ARG A 377 14.45 -3.51 -13.87
CA ARG A 377 14.56 -3.34 -15.32
C ARG A 377 13.21 -3.39 -16.02
N GLU A 378 12.33 -4.33 -15.66
CA GLU A 378 10.98 -4.42 -16.22
C GLU A 378 10.17 -3.14 -15.91
N MET A 379 10.28 -2.62 -14.69
CA MET A 379 9.70 -1.34 -14.30
C MET A 379 10.19 -0.20 -15.18
N PHE A 380 11.50 -0.11 -15.42
CA PHE A 380 12.09 0.92 -16.27
C PHE A 380 11.53 0.86 -17.70
N GLN A 381 11.40 -0.35 -18.25
CA GLN A 381 10.79 -0.56 -19.57
C GLN A 381 9.31 -0.15 -19.60
N MET A 382 8.54 -0.46 -18.55
CA MET A 382 7.14 -0.07 -18.45
C MET A 382 6.96 1.44 -18.25
N ALA A 383 7.83 2.08 -17.47
CA ALA A 383 7.85 3.53 -17.30
C ALA A 383 8.10 4.24 -18.64
N MET A 384 9.08 3.77 -19.42
CA MET A 384 9.36 4.34 -20.74
C MET A 384 8.21 4.11 -21.73
N ARG A 385 7.60 2.92 -21.76
CA ARG A 385 6.39 2.67 -22.59
C ARG A 385 5.21 3.51 -22.12
N GLY A 386 5.05 3.72 -20.82
CA GLY A 386 4.04 4.62 -20.24
C GLY A 386 4.28 6.06 -20.67
N PHE A 387 5.53 6.49 -20.74
CA PHE A 387 5.93 7.81 -21.23
C PHE A 387 5.64 8.02 -22.72
N LEU A 388 5.90 7.02 -23.56
CA LEU A 388 5.64 7.11 -25.01
C LEU A 388 4.13 7.07 -25.32
N ASP A 389 3.38 6.17 -24.68
CA ASP A 389 1.96 5.94 -25.00
C ASP A 389 1.00 6.77 -24.13
N VAL A 390 1.50 7.47 -23.11
CA VAL A 390 0.70 8.16 -22.07
C VAL A 390 -0.33 7.22 -21.42
N ASP A 391 0.14 6.04 -21.01
CA ASP A 391 -0.73 4.95 -20.52
C ASP A 391 -0.72 4.85 -19.00
N GLN A 392 -1.83 5.27 -18.38
CA GLN A 392 -2.02 5.24 -16.92
C GLN A 392 -1.90 3.83 -16.32
N LYS A 393 -2.25 2.77 -17.07
CA LYS A 393 -2.15 1.40 -16.57
C LYS A 393 -0.68 0.99 -16.40
N LYS A 394 0.21 1.45 -17.29
CA LYS A 394 1.65 1.20 -17.17
C LYS A 394 2.24 1.94 -15.98
N PHE A 395 1.80 3.16 -15.69
CA PHE A 395 2.24 3.87 -14.47
C PHE A 395 1.76 3.20 -13.18
N GLN A 396 0.53 2.66 -13.16
CA GLN A 396 0.07 1.85 -12.03
C GLN A 396 0.90 0.57 -11.84
N TYR A 397 1.33 -0.05 -12.93
CA TYR A 397 2.26 -1.20 -12.85
C TYR A 397 3.59 -0.81 -12.23
N VAL A 398 4.16 0.33 -12.62
CA VAL A 398 5.42 0.85 -12.06
C VAL A 398 5.28 1.08 -10.56
N SER A 399 4.26 1.80 -10.11
CA SER A 399 4.07 2.10 -8.68
C SER A 399 3.88 0.82 -7.83
N LYS A 400 3.09 -0.15 -8.31
CA LYS A 400 2.95 -1.45 -7.63
C LYS A 400 4.24 -2.27 -7.59
N SER A 401 5.08 -2.11 -8.60
CA SER A 401 6.36 -2.82 -8.69
C SER A 401 7.44 -2.15 -7.85
N GLU A 402 7.33 -0.84 -7.60
CA GLU A 402 8.15 -0.13 -6.61
C GLU A 402 7.89 -0.71 -5.22
N GLU A 403 6.62 -0.83 -4.81
CA GLU A 403 6.26 -1.46 -3.52
C GLU A 403 6.84 -2.88 -3.39
N ALA A 404 6.93 -3.61 -4.52
CA ALA A 404 7.50 -4.94 -4.58
C ALA A 404 9.03 -4.95 -4.41
N LEU A 405 9.75 -3.97 -4.97
CA LEU A 405 11.19 -3.79 -4.75
C LEU A 405 11.47 -3.41 -3.29
N ASP A 406 10.63 -2.57 -2.74
CA ASP A 406 10.66 -2.12 -1.34
C ASP A 406 10.52 -3.30 -0.38
N ALA A 407 9.53 -4.16 -0.64
CA ALA A 407 9.32 -5.41 0.08
C ALA A 407 10.50 -6.39 -0.05
N LEU A 408 11.08 -6.47 -1.25
CA LEU A 408 12.23 -7.31 -1.53
C LEU A 408 13.46 -6.86 -0.75
N LYS A 409 13.67 -5.54 -0.67
CA LYS A 409 14.73 -4.94 0.14
C LYS A 409 14.60 -5.30 1.61
N ASP A 410 13.39 -5.15 2.16
CA ASP A 410 13.12 -5.50 3.55
C ASP A 410 13.34 -7.01 3.81
N ALA A 411 12.86 -7.87 2.91
CA ALA A 411 13.00 -9.33 3.04
C ALA A 411 14.47 -9.78 2.95
N ILE A 412 15.20 -9.34 1.93
CA ILE A 412 16.63 -9.64 1.76
C ILE A 412 17.42 -9.10 2.95
N GLY A 413 17.17 -7.86 3.37
CA GLY A 413 17.85 -7.23 4.52
C GLY A 413 17.61 -8.00 5.81
N ALA A 414 16.37 -8.35 6.12
CA ALA A 414 16.01 -9.14 7.29
C ALA A 414 16.64 -10.54 7.28
N TYR A 415 16.73 -11.17 6.10
CA TYR A 415 17.35 -12.47 5.92
C TYR A 415 18.87 -12.39 6.13
N LEU A 416 19.54 -11.42 5.51
CA LEU A 416 20.97 -11.17 5.65
C LEU A 416 21.39 -10.82 7.08
N LEU A 417 20.58 -10.04 7.81
CA LEU A 417 20.79 -9.78 9.24
C LEU A 417 20.74 -11.06 10.07
N THR A 418 19.82 -11.96 9.77
CA THR A 418 19.70 -13.26 10.48
C THR A 418 20.90 -14.17 10.19
N ILE A 419 21.45 -14.11 8.97
CA ILE A 419 22.71 -14.82 8.63
C ILE A 419 23.88 -14.21 9.40
N ALA A 420 23.91 -12.88 9.56
CA ALA A 420 24.97 -12.16 10.26
C ALA A 420 25.07 -12.48 11.76
N GLU A 421 24.00 -12.99 12.37
CA GLU A 421 23.98 -13.47 13.75
C GLU A 421 24.67 -14.85 13.94
N ARG A 422 25.08 -15.51 12.85
CA ARG A 422 25.77 -16.80 12.87
C ARG A 422 27.29 -16.64 12.75
N ASP A 423 28.03 -17.72 12.99
CA ASP A 423 29.48 -17.73 12.78
C ASP A 423 29.80 -17.63 11.28
N LEU A 424 30.36 -16.49 10.89
CA LEU A 424 30.72 -16.20 9.50
C LEU A 424 32.23 -16.09 9.34
N SER A 425 32.74 -16.61 8.23
CA SER A 425 34.09 -16.27 7.76
C SER A 425 34.16 -14.79 7.38
N ARG A 426 35.34 -14.17 7.52
CA ARG A 426 35.59 -12.77 7.10
C ARG A 426 35.10 -12.47 5.68
N ARG A 427 35.20 -13.47 4.79
CA ARG A 427 34.71 -13.40 3.42
C ARG A 427 33.19 -13.29 3.35
N GLN A 428 32.48 -14.14 4.07
CA GLN A 428 31.01 -14.14 4.10
C GLN A 428 30.47 -12.83 4.67
N SER A 429 31.10 -12.28 5.71
CA SER A 429 30.72 -10.97 6.27
C SER A 429 30.82 -9.85 5.23
N ILE A 430 31.89 -9.82 4.42
CA ILE A 430 32.05 -8.85 3.33
C ILE A 430 30.96 -9.04 2.26
N ILE A 431 30.66 -10.29 1.88
CA ILE A 431 29.61 -10.58 0.89
C ILE A 431 28.24 -10.13 1.40
N ILE A 432 27.91 -10.38 2.67
CA ILE A 432 26.64 -9.91 3.25
C ILE A 432 26.52 -8.39 3.19
N GLN A 433 27.59 -7.67 3.57
CA GLN A 433 27.61 -6.21 3.50
C GLN A 433 27.40 -5.71 2.06
N TYR A 434 28.01 -6.37 1.09
CA TYR A 434 27.77 -6.08 -0.33
C TYR A 434 26.33 -6.32 -0.74
N LEU A 435 25.75 -7.46 -0.39
CA LEU A 435 24.38 -7.79 -0.77
C LEU A 435 23.42 -6.75 -0.22
N LEU A 436 23.61 -6.28 1.03
CA LEU A 436 22.85 -5.17 1.60
C LEU A 436 22.99 -3.88 0.77
N THR A 437 24.21 -3.51 0.37
CA THR A 437 24.45 -2.34 -0.48
C THR A 437 23.78 -2.47 -1.85
N ALA A 438 23.95 -3.60 -2.52
CA ALA A 438 23.39 -3.85 -3.84
C ALA A 438 21.85 -3.87 -3.80
N THR A 439 21.25 -4.47 -2.77
CA THR A 439 19.81 -4.41 -2.51
C THR A 439 19.33 -2.96 -2.36
N SER A 440 20.03 -2.12 -1.58
CA SER A 440 19.67 -0.71 -1.45
C SER A 440 19.82 0.08 -2.74
N ASP A 441 20.86 -0.18 -3.55
CA ASP A 441 21.03 0.52 -4.83
C ASP A 441 20.00 0.07 -5.87
N LEU A 442 19.55 -1.19 -5.85
CA LEU A 442 18.47 -1.68 -6.71
C LEU A 442 17.10 -1.08 -6.33
N GLU A 443 16.82 -0.88 -5.04
CA GLU A 443 15.59 -0.20 -4.61
C GLU A 443 15.61 1.28 -5.04
N ARG A 444 16.72 1.99 -4.82
CA ARG A 444 16.88 3.37 -5.32
C ARG A 444 16.72 3.49 -6.83
N ILE A 445 17.14 2.48 -7.60
CA ILE A 445 16.86 2.42 -9.05
C ILE A 445 15.35 2.41 -9.27
N GLY A 446 14.60 1.59 -8.53
CA GLY A 446 13.13 1.60 -8.49
C GLY A 446 12.53 2.98 -8.23
N ASP A 447 12.98 3.68 -7.18
CA ASP A 447 12.49 5.03 -6.81
C ASP A 447 12.65 6.03 -7.96
N HIS A 448 13.80 6.00 -8.65
CA HIS A 448 14.04 6.91 -9.78
C HIS A 448 13.17 6.56 -10.99
N VAL A 449 12.83 5.27 -11.19
CA VAL A 449 11.87 4.84 -12.22
C VAL A 449 10.45 5.29 -11.88
N GLU A 450 10.04 5.23 -10.62
CA GLU A 450 8.74 5.76 -10.20
C GLU A 450 8.68 7.28 -10.40
N SER A 451 9.75 7.99 -10.04
CA SER A 451 9.91 9.43 -10.28
C SER A 451 9.73 9.78 -11.77
N MET A 452 10.23 8.97 -12.70
CA MET A 452 10.00 9.18 -14.15
C MET A 452 8.50 9.14 -14.49
N SER A 453 7.75 8.21 -13.89
CA SER A 453 6.30 8.10 -14.10
C SER A 453 5.55 9.31 -13.52
N GLU A 454 5.98 9.82 -12.36
CA GLU A 454 5.44 11.05 -11.76
C GLU A 454 5.69 12.28 -12.63
N ILE A 455 6.94 12.47 -13.05
CA ILE A 455 7.34 13.58 -13.95
C ILE A 455 6.51 13.53 -15.23
N THR A 456 6.28 12.33 -15.78
CA THR A 456 5.47 12.14 -16.98
C THR A 456 4.02 12.55 -16.77
N ARG A 457 3.40 12.13 -15.65
CA ARG A 457 2.02 12.53 -15.33
C ARG A 457 1.90 14.04 -15.17
N GLU A 458 2.85 14.67 -14.46
CA GLU A 458 2.88 16.12 -14.28
C GLU A 458 3.07 16.85 -15.61
N LYS A 459 3.96 16.36 -16.48
CA LYS A 459 4.19 16.90 -17.84
C LYS A 459 2.89 16.95 -18.65
N VAL A 460 2.14 15.85 -18.65
CA VAL A 460 0.86 15.73 -19.37
C VAL A 460 -0.20 16.66 -18.80
N GLN A 461 -0.31 16.75 -17.46
CA GLN A 461 -1.24 17.68 -16.81
C GLN A 461 -0.95 19.14 -17.17
N ARG A 462 0.32 19.51 -17.28
CA ARG A 462 0.76 20.85 -17.68
C ARG A 462 0.79 21.06 -19.20
N LYS A 463 0.37 20.07 -20.00
CA LYS A 463 0.33 20.11 -21.47
C LYS A 463 1.68 20.41 -22.12
N VAL A 464 2.75 19.87 -21.54
CA VAL A 464 4.12 19.99 -22.04
C VAL A 464 4.40 18.83 -23.01
N TRP A 465 4.83 19.15 -24.23
CA TRP A 465 5.15 18.18 -25.28
C TRP A 465 6.57 18.40 -25.77
N PHE A 466 7.26 17.31 -26.08
CA PHE A 466 8.65 17.34 -26.54
C PHE A 466 8.71 17.26 -28.05
N GLU A 467 9.70 17.93 -28.61
CA GLU A 467 10.06 17.89 -30.02
C GLU A 467 10.69 16.55 -30.40
N GLU A 468 10.72 16.25 -31.70
CA GLU A 468 11.26 14.99 -32.23
C GLU A 468 12.71 14.75 -31.81
N HIS A 469 13.55 15.78 -31.86
CA HIS A 469 14.96 15.67 -31.49
C HIS A 469 15.17 15.39 -29.99
N GLU A 470 14.34 15.98 -29.13
CA GLU A 470 14.35 15.72 -27.68
C GLU A 470 13.93 14.27 -27.39
N MET A 471 12.90 13.79 -28.11
CA MET A 471 12.44 12.41 -28.01
C MET A 471 13.53 11.41 -28.43
N GLN A 472 14.26 11.71 -29.50
CA GLN A 472 15.37 10.87 -29.97
C GLN A 472 16.49 10.79 -28.94
N ASP A 473 16.89 11.92 -28.34
CA ASP A 473 17.91 11.96 -27.29
C ASP A 473 17.47 11.12 -26.06
N LEU A 474 16.21 11.24 -25.63
CA LEU A 474 15.66 10.44 -24.51
C LEU A 474 15.60 8.94 -24.85
N ILE A 475 15.27 8.57 -26.09
CA ILE A 475 15.27 7.17 -26.54
C ILE A 475 16.70 6.60 -26.55
N GLU A 476 17.70 7.39 -26.91
CA GLU A 476 19.10 6.97 -26.88
C GLU A 476 19.58 6.72 -25.44
N LEU A 477 19.27 7.65 -24.52
CA LEU A 477 19.51 7.49 -23.08
C LEU A 477 18.82 6.23 -22.54
N TYR A 478 17.56 6.00 -22.92
CA TYR A 478 16.82 4.81 -22.55
C TYR A 478 17.51 3.52 -23.02
N LYS A 479 17.91 3.44 -24.31
CA LYS A 479 18.56 2.25 -24.87
C LYS A 479 19.85 1.90 -24.14
N LYS A 480 20.70 2.91 -23.87
CA LYS A 480 21.96 2.71 -23.14
C LYS A 480 21.70 2.34 -21.67
N THR A 481 20.73 2.96 -21.02
CA THR A 481 20.35 2.64 -19.64
C THR A 481 19.79 1.23 -19.51
N ASP A 482 18.86 0.80 -20.39
CA ASP A 482 18.31 -0.57 -20.38
C ASP A 482 19.41 -1.61 -20.62
N ALA A 483 20.36 -1.32 -21.51
CA ALA A 483 21.50 -2.20 -21.76
C ALA A 483 22.41 -2.34 -20.53
N ILE A 484 22.64 -1.25 -19.76
CA ILE A 484 23.37 -1.30 -18.49
C ILE A 484 22.59 -2.13 -17.45
N LEU A 485 21.28 -1.89 -17.29
CA LEU A 485 20.45 -2.67 -16.37
C LEU A 485 20.39 -4.15 -16.76
N ALA A 486 20.39 -4.47 -18.05
CA ALA A 486 20.46 -5.85 -18.55
C ALA A 486 21.75 -6.55 -18.13
N LEU A 487 22.88 -5.83 -18.12
CA LEU A 487 24.16 -6.37 -17.63
C LEU A 487 24.15 -6.58 -16.12
N ILE A 488 23.53 -5.69 -15.34
CA ILE A 488 23.35 -5.88 -13.89
C ILE A 488 22.52 -7.14 -13.61
N VAL A 489 21.42 -7.35 -14.34
CA VAL A 489 20.63 -8.60 -14.19
C VAL A 489 21.49 -9.84 -14.46
N ARG A 490 22.36 -9.78 -15.47
CA ARG A 490 23.28 -10.86 -15.81
C ARG A 490 24.40 -11.06 -14.79
N SER A 491 24.88 -10.01 -14.12
CA SER A 491 25.98 -10.12 -13.16
C SER A 491 25.59 -10.92 -11.91
N PHE A 492 24.31 -10.93 -11.56
CA PHE A 492 23.75 -11.77 -10.50
C PHE A 492 23.42 -13.22 -10.93
N GLU A 493 23.76 -13.64 -12.16
CA GLU A 493 23.52 -15.01 -12.60
C GLU A 493 24.59 -15.98 -12.08
N PRO A 494 24.19 -17.14 -11.52
CA PRO A 494 25.15 -18.11 -10.98
C PRO A 494 26.21 -18.63 -11.95
N SER A 495 25.92 -18.61 -13.26
CA SER A 495 26.84 -19.01 -14.31
C SER A 495 28.05 -18.08 -14.46
N PHE A 496 28.00 -16.86 -13.93
CA PHE A 496 29.06 -15.87 -14.07
C PHE A 496 29.92 -15.71 -12.81
N TYR A 497 29.69 -16.50 -11.76
CA TYR A 497 30.49 -16.44 -10.52
C TYR A 497 31.93 -16.94 -10.66
N ASP A 498 32.25 -17.61 -11.78
CA ASP A 498 33.62 -17.99 -12.10
C ASP A 498 34.43 -16.81 -12.70
N SER A 499 33.79 -15.77 -13.25
CA SER A 499 34.45 -14.59 -13.85
C SER A 499 33.69 -13.24 -13.69
N PRO A 500 33.19 -12.88 -12.49
CA PRO A 500 32.35 -11.68 -12.29
C PRO A 500 33.04 -10.37 -12.69
N SER A 501 34.37 -10.32 -12.58
CA SER A 501 35.16 -9.12 -12.91
C SER A 501 35.07 -8.67 -14.37
N GLN A 502 34.77 -9.57 -15.32
CA GLN A 502 34.63 -9.21 -16.73
C GLN A 502 33.33 -8.43 -17.00
N LEU A 503 32.21 -8.90 -16.44
CA LEU A 503 30.93 -8.20 -16.55
C LEU A 503 30.95 -6.86 -15.83
N ALA A 504 31.53 -6.82 -14.62
CA ALA A 504 31.73 -5.58 -13.87
C ALA A 504 32.52 -4.54 -14.68
N ALA A 505 33.62 -4.95 -15.33
CA ALA A 505 34.39 -4.08 -16.21
C ALA A 505 33.56 -3.54 -17.38
N ARG A 506 32.74 -4.39 -18.01
CA ARG A 506 31.86 -3.99 -19.11
C ARG A 506 30.77 -3.01 -18.66
N ILE A 507 30.20 -3.19 -17.47
CA ILE A 507 29.23 -2.25 -16.88
C ILE A 507 29.87 -0.87 -16.69
N LEU A 508 31.10 -0.82 -16.15
CA LEU A 508 31.83 0.42 -15.93
C LEU A 508 32.19 1.14 -17.24
N GLU A 509 32.57 0.40 -18.28
CA GLU A 509 32.84 0.92 -19.63
C GLU A 509 31.58 1.54 -20.25
N MET A 510 30.47 0.79 -20.31
CA MET A 510 29.21 1.30 -20.85
C MET A 510 28.67 2.50 -20.07
N ARG A 511 28.91 2.54 -18.76
CA ARG A 511 28.60 3.70 -17.94
C ARG A 511 29.42 4.92 -18.36
N ALA A 512 30.71 4.77 -18.64
CA ALA A 512 31.55 5.89 -19.09
C ALA A 512 31.04 6.47 -20.42
N GLU A 513 30.67 5.60 -21.37
CA GLU A 513 30.01 6.01 -22.61
C GLU A 513 28.71 6.78 -22.34
N TYR A 514 27.84 6.25 -21.46
CA TYR A 514 26.59 6.90 -21.09
C TYR A 514 26.81 8.29 -20.49
N VAL A 515 27.77 8.44 -19.57
CA VAL A 515 28.04 9.73 -18.91
C VAL A 515 28.50 10.77 -19.93
N SER A 516 29.35 10.39 -20.89
CA SER A 516 29.77 11.31 -21.95
C SER A 516 28.59 11.76 -22.84
N MET A 517 27.69 10.83 -23.18
CA MET A 517 26.50 11.12 -23.98
C MET A 517 25.49 12.00 -23.23
N SER A 518 25.18 11.69 -21.97
CA SER A 518 24.29 12.48 -21.12
C SER A 518 24.79 13.91 -20.96
N GLN A 519 26.10 14.10 -20.79
CA GLN A 519 26.70 15.43 -20.70
C GLN A 519 26.49 16.25 -21.98
N LYS A 520 26.72 15.65 -23.16
CA LYS A 520 26.48 16.30 -24.46
C LYS A 520 25.01 16.68 -24.65
N ILE A 521 24.08 15.81 -24.24
CA ILE A 521 22.64 16.06 -24.31
C ILE A 521 22.25 17.27 -23.42
N LYS A 522 22.79 17.34 -22.20
CA LYS A 522 22.52 18.48 -21.31
C LYS A 522 23.08 19.79 -21.85
N GLU A 523 24.30 19.77 -22.40
CA GLU A 523 24.92 20.95 -23.03
C GLU A 523 24.09 21.44 -24.23
N LYS A 524 23.64 20.51 -25.09
CA LYS A 524 22.73 20.79 -26.20
C LYS A 524 21.45 21.47 -25.71
N GLN A 525 20.80 20.93 -24.65
CA GLN A 525 19.58 21.53 -24.09
C GLN A 525 19.82 22.94 -23.54
N CYS A 526 20.90 23.14 -22.77
CA CYS A 526 21.25 24.47 -22.26
C CYS A 526 21.43 25.49 -23.39
N ASN A 527 22.09 25.11 -24.48
CA ASN A 527 22.26 25.98 -25.64
C ASN A 527 20.93 26.28 -26.34
N MET A 528 20.03 25.31 -26.48
CA MET A 528 18.69 25.52 -27.06
C MET A 528 17.85 26.53 -26.27
N ILE A 529 17.93 26.48 -24.93
CA ILE A 529 17.28 27.45 -24.03
C ILE A 529 17.92 28.84 -24.17
N LEU A 530 19.25 28.91 -24.20
CA LEU A 530 19.99 30.18 -24.38
C LEU A 530 19.66 30.86 -25.71
N GLU A 531 19.53 30.07 -26.77
CA GLU A 531 19.16 30.52 -28.12
C GLU A 531 17.66 30.79 -28.28
N LYS A 532 16.85 30.61 -27.21
CA LYS A 532 15.38 30.75 -27.22
C LYS A 532 14.68 29.84 -28.24
N LYS A 533 15.31 28.74 -28.63
CA LYS A 533 14.74 27.71 -29.50
C LYS A 533 13.82 26.76 -28.74
N GLU A 534 13.82 26.83 -27.41
CA GLU A 534 13.03 25.98 -26.54
C GLU A 534 12.43 26.77 -25.38
N ASN A 535 11.23 26.38 -24.93
CA ASN A 535 10.59 26.96 -23.77
C ASN A 535 11.24 26.44 -22.47
N ALA A 536 11.52 27.33 -21.51
CA ALA A 536 12.06 26.98 -20.21
C ALA A 536 11.23 25.89 -19.47
N LEU A 537 9.91 25.88 -19.65
CA LEU A 537 9.06 24.84 -19.06
C LEU A 537 9.34 23.45 -19.63
N ASN A 538 9.53 23.33 -20.96
CA ASN A 538 9.94 22.08 -21.60
C ASN A 538 11.29 21.62 -21.05
N GLY A 539 12.25 22.54 -21.01
CA GLY A 539 13.61 22.27 -20.54
C GLY A 539 13.67 21.76 -19.10
N ILE A 540 12.79 22.25 -18.21
CA ILE A 540 12.69 21.74 -16.83
C ILE A 540 12.25 20.27 -16.81
N PHE A 541 11.21 19.91 -17.56
CA PHE A 541 10.72 18.53 -17.61
C PHE A 541 11.72 17.59 -18.28
N TYR A 542 12.33 18.04 -19.37
CA TYR A 542 13.38 17.31 -20.07
C TYR A 542 14.57 17.03 -19.14
N HIS A 543 15.08 18.08 -18.46
CA HIS A 543 16.17 17.95 -17.51
C HIS A 543 15.85 16.98 -16.36
N ARG A 544 14.65 17.08 -15.77
CA ARG A 544 14.22 16.16 -14.70
C ARG A 544 14.24 14.70 -15.14
N LEU A 545 13.85 14.40 -16.38
CA LEU A 545 13.92 13.04 -16.93
C LEU A 545 15.37 12.59 -17.16
N VAL A 546 16.22 13.42 -17.75
CA VAL A 546 17.66 13.12 -17.92
C VAL A 546 18.32 12.82 -16.56
N VAL A 547 18.00 13.60 -15.53
CA VAL A 547 18.48 13.37 -14.16
C VAL A 547 18.04 12.01 -13.62
N CYS A 548 16.82 11.56 -13.91
CA CYS A 548 16.40 10.20 -13.54
C CYS A 548 17.29 9.14 -14.20
N PHE A 549 17.52 9.21 -15.52
CA PHE A 549 18.42 8.27 -16.20
C PHE A 549 19.84 8.29 -15.60
N ASP A 550 20.38 9.47 -15.30
CA ASP A 550 21.70 9.59 -14.68
C ASP A 550 21.78 8.94 -13.31
N LYS A 551 20.72 9.09 -12.49
CA LYS A 551 20.66 8.44 -11.19
C LYS A 551 20.57 6.93 -11.32
N LEU A 552 19.79 6.39 -12.26
CA LEU A 552 19.75 4.95 -12.56
C LEU A 552 21.15 4.42 -12.89
N VAL A 553 21.87 5.09 -13.78
CA VAL A 553 23.24 4.71 -14.18
C VAL A 553 24.28 5.02 -13.10
N LYS A 554 23.99 5.92 -12.15
CA LYS A 554 24.87 6.15 -11.00
C LYS A 554 24.88 4.94 -10.06
N HIS A 555 23.72 4.36 -9.77
CA HIS A 555 23.60 3.21 -8.87
C HIS A 555 24.24 1.92 -9.45
N SER A 556 24.30 1.78 -10.78
CA SER A 556 24.99 0.63 -11.40
C SER A 556 26.50 0.58 -11.12
N LYS A 557 27.15 1.75 -10.89
CA LYS A 557 28.58 1.83 -10.57
C LYS A 557 28.90 1.11 -9.27
N THR A 558 28.11 1.36 -8.22
CA THR A 558 28.38 0.79 -6.90
C THR A 558 28.30 -0.73 -6.94
N ILE A 559 27.27 -1.26 -7.61
CA ILE A 559 27.10 -2.70 -7.82
C ILE A 559 28.32 -3.29 -8.55
N ALA A 560 28.73 -2.69 -9.67
CA ALA A 560 29.85 -3.18 -10.47
C ALA A 560 31.21 -3.07 -9.76
N LEU A 561 31.45 -2.02 -8.98
CA LEU A 561 32.73 -1.86 -8.26
C LEU A 561 32.94 -2.98 -7.25
N VAL A 562 31.89 -3.39 -6.53
CA VAL A 562 32.04 -4.43 -5.52
C VAL A 562 32.14 -5.82 -6.15
N GLU A 563 31.48 -6.07 -7.28
CA GLU A 563 31.66 -7.32 -8.05
C GLU A 563 33.09 -7.53 -8.56
N LYS A 564 33.88 -6.43 -8.66
CA LYS A 564 35.29 -6.48 -9.04
C LYS A 564 36.21 -6.93 -7.90
N GLU A 565 35.74 -6.89 -6.65
CA GLU A 565 36.56 -7.22 -5.49
C GLU A 565 36.91 -8.73 -5.43
N PRO A 566 38.16 -9.10 -5.09
CA PRO A 566 38.60 -10.51 -5.05
C PRO A 566 37.79 -11.40 -4.09
N PHE A 567 37.15 -10.79 -3.10
CA PHE A 567 36.38 -11.52 -2.09
C PHE A 567 35.00 -11.98 -2.62
N PHE A 568 34.53 -11.44 -3.76
CA PHE A 568 33.22 -11.74 -4.34
C PHE A 568 33.14 -13.13 -5.04
N PHE A 569 34.27 -13.76 -5.36
CA PHE A 569 34.35 -15.04 -6.11
C PHE A 569 33.79 -16.29 -5.39
N LEU A 570 32.50 -16.58 -5.48
CA LEU A 570 31.94 -17.83 -4.96
C LEU A 570 32.30 -19.02 -5.88
N LYS A 571 33.40 -19.73 -5.57
CA LYS A 571 33.75 -20.97 -6.29
C LYS A 571 32.64 -22.00 -6.09
N LYS A 572 32.05 -22.48 -7.18
CA LYS A 572 30.90 -23.41 -7.16
C LYS A 572 31.09 -24.63 -6.25
N HIS A 573 32.27 -25.24 -6.25
CA HIS A 573 32.59 -26.41 -5.41
C HIS A 573 32.67 -26.12 -3.89
N LYS A 574 32.82 -24.86 -3.49
CA LYS A 574 32.78 -24.49 -2.06
C LYS A 574 31.34 -24.40 -1.54
N LEU A 575 30.35 -24.24 -2.40
CA LEU A 575 28.92 -24.17 -2.05
C LEU A 575 28.31 -25.52 -1.63
N GLU A 576 29.04 -26.62 -1.88
CA GLU A 576 28.59 -28.00 -1.60
C GLU A 576 29.18 -28.57 -0.29
N LYS A 577 30.12 -27.86 0.36
CA LYS A 577 30.74 -28.34 1.59
C LYS A 577 29.83 -28.08 2.79
N LYS A 578 29.44 -29.14 3.51
CA LYS A 578 28.93 -29.00 4.88
C LYS A 578 30.06 -28.47 5.76
N THR A 579 29.85 -27.34 6.43
CA THR A 579 30.80 -26.85 7.43
C THR A 579 30.75 -27.78 8.64
N GLU A 580 31.86 -28.40 8.99
CA GLU A 580 32.01 -29.05 10.29
C GLU A 580 32.04 -27.96 11.38
N ARG A 581 31.34 -28.21 12.49
CA ARG A 581 31.39 -27.34 13.67
C ARG A 581 32.85 -27.29 14.15
N ILE A 582 33.54 -26.19 13.89
CA ILE A 582 34.77 -25.88 14.61
C ILE A 582 34.32 -25.47 16.02
N ALA A 583 34.67 -26.28 17.02
CA ALA A 583 34.50 -25.91 18.41
C ALA A 583 35.34 -24.65 18.69
N THR A 584 34.70 -23.49 18.77
CA THR A 584 35.35 -22.26 19.19
C THR A 584 35.53 -22.28 20.70
N SER A 585 36.80 -22.36 21.13
CA SER A 585 37.22 -21.93 22.45
C SER A 585 36.75 -20.49 22.66
N GLY A 586 36.02 -20.23 23.75
CA GLY A 586 35.33 -18.98 23.99
C GLY A 586 36.24 -17.75 23.92
N SER A 587 35.96 -16.84 22.99
CA SER A 587 36.32 -15.44 23.14
C SER A 587 35.08 -14.69 23.62
N GLN A 588 35.13 -14.22 24.87
CA GLN A 588 34.13 -13.33 25.44
C GLN A 588 34.06 -12.04 24.61
N ASN A 589 32.95 -11.82 23.91
CA ASN A 589 32.58 -10.49 23.42
C ASN A 589 32.21 -9.64 24.64
N GLN A 590 33.18 -8.92 25.20
CA GLN A 590 32.88 -7.77 26.06
C GLN A 590 32.42 -6.60 25.17
N PRO A 591 31.34 -5.89 25.52
CA PRO A 591 30.97 -4.66 24.83
C PRO A 591 32.08 -3.64 25.03
N ILE A 592 32.68 -3.17 23.94
CA ILE A 592 33.56 -2.01 23.96
C ILE A 592 32.67 -0.81 24.30
N ALA A 593 32.81 -0.27 25.50
CA ALA A 593 32.22 1.00 25.86
C ALA A 593 32.84 2.07 24.94
N TYR A 594 32.01 2.73 24.14
CA TYR A 594 32.44 3.90 23.37
C TYR A 594 32.79 5.00 24.36
N ASP A 595 34.08 5.32 24.47
CA ASP A 595 34.57 6.45 25.25
C ASP A 595 34.06 7.73 24.58
N SER A 596 33.16 8.44 25.27
CA SER A 596 32.55 9.69 24.80
C SER A 596 33.54 10.82 24.60
N LYS A 597 34.82 10.64 24.96
CA LYS A 597 35.90 11.62 24.74
C LYS A 597 36.41 11.70 23.30
N ILE A 598 36.05 10.78 22.41
CA ILE A 598 36.49 10.82 21.00
C ILE A 598 35.80 11.94 20.19
N PHE A 599 34.76 12.58 20.74
CA PHE A 599 34.01 13.65 20.06
C PHE A 599 34.38 15.07 20.50
N GLU A 600 35.46 15.25 21.29
CA GLU A 600 35.90 16.57 21.78
C GLU A 600 37.29 17.03 21.29
N GLU A 601 37.84 16.44 20.23
CA GLU A 601 38.95 17.02 19.43
C GLU A 601 38.50 17.24 17.98
#